data_AF-A0AB35APA9-F1
#
_entry.id   AF-A0AB35APA9-F1
#
_cell.length_a   1.000
_cell.length_b   1.000
_cell.length_c   1.000
_cell.angle_alpha   90.00
_cell.angle_beta   90.00
_cell.angle_gamma   90.00
#
_symmetry.space_group_name_H-M   'P 1'
#
loop_
_entity.id
_entity.type
_entity.pdbx_description
1 polymer ?
#
loop_
_entity_poly.entity_id
_entity_poly.type
_entity_poly.pdbx_seq_one_letter_code
_entity_poly.pdbx_strand_id
1 'polypeptide(L)'
;MSFKRRLSALLSSRGKLEYAIHLTETGQAVQGFALLSRIAATGDAEAAFRVGRAYLDGLGVPPSLEDGARWIYQAAEAGHIEAAFVLATLYTVGLPEGFEIRTASEGLDLSHVPQAGPRHPDFHLGLRWAKIAADAGSPDAQALLGYILTNGPEDLRDLTQARSWYDRSAAAGCSQGHLGVALSILHEAHSDEDLSAAARHLTAATKGGLGTAFDILGRMYESGSGVPRDLGKAASYFHQAAERNIVTAQARYGLMLLEGTGTPRHYGRAETWLKRAAANGDTQSAALLGDLCANGGDLPPNLVESAKWYRLAAEQKHAGAARALGLLYLTGNGVHQDPDVAAHWFKVASEAGDAHADADFGNLILAGASATPDEKQALHARFEKAAEKGDLVGAYNLGVCFAEGVTGTKDGREAARWMQKAADGVVNAQYWYGRMLLEGRGVQPDPTQALYWMEKAADAGMAEAQVTVAGLLVDGSINGRQDHEKALTLYRKAAESGNVDAMFSLAAMYGGGHDVPENRPQAQLWFRKAAQRGNGLAQMMLGRYLVRGLAGVTDPVEGRIWLERAKAQNIRDAEAELALLDEAQPDGDD
;
A
#
# COMPACT_ATOMS: atom_id res chain seq x y z
N MET A 1 -49.30 -36.40 -15.25
CA MET A 1 -50.07 -37.12 -14.20
C MET A 1 -51.45 -37.51 -14.75
N SER A 2 -51.87 -38.77 -14.60
CA SER A 2 -53.21 -39.25 -15.03
C SER A 2 -54.34 -38.55 -14.26
N PHE A 3 -55.47 -38.28 -14.91
CA PHE A 3 -56.67 -37.62 -14.35
C PHE A 3 -57.15 -38.26 -13.04
N LYS A 4 -56.97 -39.58 -12.88
CA LYS A 4 -57.29 -40.32 -11.64
C LYS A 4 -56.39 -39.94 -10.45
N ARG A 5 -55.11 -39.61 -10.68
CA ARG A 5 -54.19 -39.12 -9.63
C ARG A 5 -54.50 -37.68 -9.20
N ARG A 6 -55.00 -36.83 -10.10
CA ARG A 6 -55.46 -35.47 -9.77
C ARG A 6 -56.68 -35.47 -8.85
N LEU A 7 -57.62 -36.39 -9.05
CA LEU A 7 -58.80 -36.53 -8.19
C LEU A 7 -58.48 -37.17 -6.82
N SER A 8 -57.59 -38.16 -6.77
CA SER A 8 -57.16 -38.75 -5.49
C SER A 8 -56.30 -37.80 -4.65
N ALA A 9 -55.54 -36.91 -5.29
CA ALA A 9 -54.74 -35.87 -4.61
C ALA A 9 -55.59 -34.83 -3.87
N LEU A 10 -56.86 -34.64 -4.26
CA LEU A 10 -57.77 -33.66 -3.63
C LEU A 10 -58.41 -34.15 -2.32
N LEU A 11 -58.35 -35.45 -2.03
CA LEU A 11 -59.14 -36.07 -0.95
C LEU A 11 -58.33 -36.42 0.31
N SER A 12 -56.99 -36.53 0.24
CA SER A 12 -56.14 -36.77 1.41
C SER A 12 -55.25 -35.56 1.72
N SER A 13 -54.93 -35.33 3.00
CA SER A 13 -53.99 -34.28 3.43
C SER A 13 -52.64 -34.41 2.72
N ARG A 14 -52.11 -35.63 2.63
CA ARG A 14 -50.89 -35.96 1.90
C ARG A 14 -50.96 -35.65 0.41
N GLY A 15 -52.09 -35.95 -0.25
CA GLY A 15 -52.27 -35.66 -1.68
C GLY A 15 -52.28 -34.16 -2.00
N LYS A 16 -52.86 -33.35 -1.08
CA LYS A 16 -52.86 -31.89 -1.19
C LYS A 16 -51.45 -31.33 -1.04
N LEU A 17 -50.66 -31.86 -0.11
CA LEU A 17 -49.26 -31.50 0.09
C LEU A 17 -48.40 -31.83 -1.13
N GLU A 18 -48.48 -33.07 -1.64
CA GLU A 18 -47.74 -33.50 -2.84
C GLU A 18 -48.10 -32.65 -4.08
N TYR A 19 -49.38 -32.28 -4.23
CA TYR A 19 -49.82 -31.38 -5.30
C TYR A 19 -49.26 -29.97 -5.14
N ALA A 20 -49.26 -29.42 -3.93
CA ALA A 20 -48.72 -28.09 -3.65
C ALA A 20 -47.20 -28.04 -3.91
N ILE A 21 -46.45 -29.07 -3.51
CA ILE A 21 -45.02 -29.23 -3.81
C ILE A 21 -44.78 -29.25 -5.32
N HIS A 22 -45.56 -30.06 -6.05
CA HIS A 22 -45.44 -30.17 -7.50
C HIS A 22 -45.64 -28.83 -8.21
N LEU A 23 -46.58 -28.00 -7.75
CA LEU A 23 -46.81 -26.67 -8.32
C LEU A 23 -45.62 -25.74 -8.11
N THR A 24 -44.98 -25.79 -6.93
CA THR A 24 -43.77 -25.01 -6.64
C THR A 24 -42.61 -25.42 -7.55
N GLU A 25 -42.41 -26.72 -7.77
CA GLU A 25 -41.31 -27.25 -8.60
C GLU A 25 -41.53 -27.05 -10.11
N THR A 26 -42.78 -26.91 -10.55
CA THR A 26 -43.13 -26.77 -11.99
C THR A 26 -43.32 -25.32 -12.43
N GLY A 27 -42.81 -24.36 -11.66
CA GLY A 27 -42.81 -22.93 -12.02
C GLY A 27 -44.09 -22.17 -11.68
N GLN A 28 -45.03 -22.79 -10.95
CA GLN A 28 -46.24 -22.13 -10.42
C GLN A 28 -46.05 -21.78 -8.93
N ALA A 29 -44.91 -21.18 -8.61
CA ALA A 29 -44.44 -20.94 -7.24
C ALA A 29 -45.44 -20.17 -6.36
N VAL A 30 -46.13 -19.16 -6.91
CA VAL A 30 -47.14 -18.38 -6.15
C VAL A 30 -48.35 -19.25 -5.76
N GLN A 31 -48.83 -20.10 -6.67
CA GLN A 31 -49.96 -20.99 -6.39
C GLN A 31 -49.56 -22.13 -5.45
N GLY A 32 -48.35 -22.68 -5.64
CA GLY A 32 -47.76 -23.68 -4.75
C GLY A 32 -47.60 -23.14 -3.33
N PHE A 33 -47.03 -21.94 -3.18
CA PHE A 33 -46.90 -21.23 -1.91
C PHE A 33 -48.25 -21.05 -1.21
N ALA A 34 -49.27 -20.51 -1.90
CA ALA A 34 -50.58 -20.28 -1.30
C ALA A 34 -51.26 -21.57 -0.78
N LEU A 35 -51.06 -22.70 -1.47
CA LEU A 35 -51.56 -24.00 -1.02
C LEU A 35 -50.75 -24.54 0.16
N LEU A 36 -49.42 -24.44 0.10
CA LEU A 36 -48.54 -24.83 1.20
C LEU A 36 -48.85 -24.04 2.48
N SER A 37 -49.06 -22.72 2.41
CA SER A 37 -49.43 -21.88 3.57
C SER A 37 -50.73 -22.33 4.22
N ARG A 38 -51.75 -22.71 3.43
CA ARG A 38 -53.02 -23.23 3.97
C ARG A 38 -52.85 -24.57 4.68
N ILE A 39 -51.99 -25.44 4.15
CA ILE A 39 -51.70 -26.75 4.74
C ILE A 39 -50.86 -26.56 6.01
N ALA A 40 -49.84 -25.70 5.96
CA ALA A 40 -49.00 -25.34 7.10
C ALA A 40 -49.81 -24.76 8.27
N ALA A 41 -50.81 -23.92 7.98
CA ALA A 41 -51.74 -23.38 8.99
C ALA A 41 -52.57 -24.45 9.71
N THR A 42 -52.65 -25.68 9.19
CA THR A 42 -53.29 -26.82 9.88
C THR A 42 -52.33 -27.61 10.79
N GLY A 43 -51.07 -27.18 10.91
CA GLY A 43 -50.04 -27.81 11.75
C GLY A 43 -49.17 -28.86 11.03
N ASP A 44 -49.21 -28.92 9.69
CA ASP A 44 -48.36 -29.83 8.92
C ASP A 44 -46.91 -29.33 8.88
N ALA A 45 -45.99 -30.14 9.42
CA ALA A 45 -44.59 -29.75 9.62
C ALA A 45 -43.83 -29.57 8.28
N GLU A 46 -44.06 -30.43 7.30
CA GLU A 46 -43.41 -30.37 5.98
C GLU A 46 -43.88 -29.13 5.21
N ALA A 47 -45.19 -28.85 5.24
CA ALA A 47 -45.74 -27.64 4.65
C ALA A 47 -45.16 -26.39 5.32
N ALA A 48 -45.09 -26.35 6.65
CA ALA A 48 -44.50 -25.24 7.39
C ALA A 48 -43.02 -25.02 7.04
N PHE A 49 -42.22 -26.09 6.95
CA PHE A 49 -40.82 -26.01 6.54
C PHE A 49 -40.67 -25.40 5.14
N ARG A 50 -41.49 -25.85 4.18
CA ARG A 50 -41.45 -25.35 2.80
C ARG A 50 -41.91 -23.90 2.68
N VAL A 51 -42.90 -23.49 3.45
CA VAL A 51 -43.32 -22.08 3.54
C VAL A 51 -42.20 -21.23 4.11
N GLY A 52 -41.56 -21.69 5.19
CA GLY A 52 -40.40 -21.00 5.77
C GLY A 52 -39.25 -20.86 4.77
N ARG A 53 -38.90 -21.93 4.04
CA ARG A 53 -37.91 -21.88 2.96
C ARG A 53 -38.30 -20.92 1.84
N ALA A 54 -39.56 -20.90 1.43
CA ALA A 54 -40.04 -19.98 0.40
C ALA A 54 -39.85 -18.51 0.79
N TYR A 55 -40.09 -18.16 2.05
CA TYR A 55 -39.79 -16.81 2.58
C TYR A 55 -38.29 -16.52 2.64
N LEU A 56 -37.45 -17.48 3.04
CA LEU A 56 -36.00 -17.27 3.09
C LEU A 56 -35.38 -17.13 1.69
N ASP A 57 -35.90 -17.88 0.71
CA ASP A 57 -35.38 -17.95 -0.65
C ASP A 57 -36.07 -16.95 -1.61
N GLY A 58 -37.17 -16.32 -1.19
CA GLY A 58 -37.98 -15.44 -2.04
C GLY A 58 -38.71 -16.17 -3.17
N LEU A 59 -39.08 -17.44 -2.97
CA LEU A 59 -39.67 -18.30 -4.00
C LEU A 59 -41.21 -18.26 -3.97
N GLY A 60 -41.81 -17.52 -4.90
CA GLY A 60 -43.28 -17.39 -4.97
C GLY A 60 -43.89 -16.44 -3.93
N VAL A 61 -43.05 -15.84 -3.09
CA VAL A 61 -43.38 -14.82 -2.08
C VAL A 61 -42.19 -13.86 -1.94
N PRO A 62 -42.38 -12.58 -1.61
CA PRO A 62 -41.27 -11.68 -1.27
C PRO A 62 -40.44 -12.25 -0.12
N PRO A 63 -39.10 -12.11 -0.16
CA PRO A 63 -38.25 -12.66 0.89
C PRO A 63 -38.48 -11.98 2.24
N SER A 64 -38.60 -12.77 3.30
CA SER A 64 -38.71 -12.31 4.69
C SER A 64 -37.95 -13.25 5.61
N LEU A 65 -37.01 -12.71 6.37
CA LEU A 65 -36.24 -13.47 7.35
C LEU A 65 -37.11 -13.84 8.54
N GLU A 66 -37.93 -12.90 9.00
CA GLU A 66 -38.78 -13.00 10.18
C GLU A 66 -39.90 -14.03 9.99
N ASP A 67 -40.65 -13.94 8.88
CA ASP A 67 -41.69 -14.92 8.57
C ASP A 67 -41.11 -16.27 8.21
N GLY A 68 -39.98 -16.28 7.50
CA GLY A 68 -39.19 -17.48 7.28
C GLY A 68 -38.85 -18.17 8.60
N ALA A 69 -38.27 -17.43 9.55
CA ALA A 69 -37.88 -17.95 10.86
C ALA A 69 -39.06 -18.49 11.68
N ARG A 70 -40.22 -17.82 11.66
CA ARG A 70 -41.44 -18.29 12.37
C ARG A 70 -41.94 -19.62 11.83
N TRP A 71 -42.05 -19.76 10.50
CA TRP A 71 -42.50 -21.00 9.87
C TRP A 71 -41.50 -22.15 10.06
N ILE A 72 -40.20 -21.86 9.92
CA ILE A 72 -39.14 -22.83 10.24
C ILE A 72 -39.23 -23.26 11.71
N TYR A 73 -39.48 -22.33 12.64
CA TYR A 73 -39.63 -22.64 14.07
C TYR A 73 -40.81 -23.56 14.34
N GLN A 74 -41.98 -23.26 13.77
CA GLN A 74 -43.17 -24.12 13.91
C GLN A 74 -42.92 -25.54 13.37
N ALA A 75 -42.26 -25.65 12.21
CA ALA A 75 -41.90 -26.95 11.64
C ALA A 75 -40.91 -27.72 12.53
N ALA A 76 -39.89 -27.03 13.08
CA ALA A 76 -38.90 -27.62 13.97
C ALA A 76 -39.53 -28.09 15.29
N GLU A 77 -40.45 -27.31 15.88
CA GLU A 77 -41.22 -27.72 17.07
C GLU A 77 -42.13 -28.92 16.80
N ALA A 78 -42.68 -29.03 15.59
CA ALA A 78 -43.45 -30.19 15.14
C ALA A 78 -42.57 -31.42 14.82
N GLY A 79 -41.25 -31.34 15.05
CA GLY A 79 -40.31 -32.46 14.91
C GLY A 79 -39.63 -32.58 13.55
N HIS A 80 -39.72 -31.57 12.68
CA HIS A 80 -39.05 -31.59 11.37
C HIS A 80 -37.54 -31.33 11.51
N ILE A 81 -36.73 -32.31 11.08
CA ILE A 81 -35.28 -32.33 11.33
C ILE A 81 -34.53 -31.26 10.51
N GLU A 82 -34.84 -31.12 9.22
CA GLU A 82 -34.25 -30.10 8.35
C GLU A 82 -34.64 -28.70 8.80
N ALA A 83 -35.87 -28.51 9.29
CA ALA A 83 -36.30 -27.25 9.89
C ALA A 83 -35.50 -26.93 11.15
N ALA A 84 -35.23 -27.92 12.02
CA ALA A 84 -34.37 -27.74 13.19
C ALA A 84 -32.93 -27.33 12.80
N PHE A 85 -32.36 -27.92 11.74
CA PHE A 85 -31.05 -27.51 11.22
C PHE A 85 -31.07 -26.07 10.68
N VAL A 86 -32.06 -25.72 9.86
CA VAL A 86 -32.19 -24.36 9.31
C VAL A 86 -32.36 -23.35 10.45
N LEU A 87 -33.20 -23.67 11.43
CA LEU A 87 -33.41 -22.83 12.61
C LEU A 87 -32.12 -22.63 13.42
N ALA A 88 -31.36 -23.70 13.63
CA ALA A 88 -30.06 -23.62 14.29
C ALA A 88 -29.10 -22.69 13.54
N THR A 89 -29.10 -22.77 12.20
CA THR A 89 -28.31 -21.89 11.33
C THR A 89 -28.74 -20.43 11.49
N LEU A 90 -30.05 -20.16 11.50
CA LEU A 90 -30.58 -18.80 11.71
C LEU A 90 -30.16 -18.22 13.06
N TYR A 91 -30.25 -18.99 14.14
CA TYR A 91 -29.77 -18.55 15.45
C TYR A 91 -28.25 -18.34 15.49
N THR A 92 -27.46 -19.18 14.79
CA THR A 92 -26.00 -19.06 14.75
C THR A 92 -25.53 -17.85 13.93
N VAL A 93 -26.22 -17.54 12.83
CA VAL A 93 -25.94 -16.34 12.01
C VAL A 93 -26.47 -15.07 12.69
N GLY A 94 -27.56 -15.21 13.45
CA GLY A 94 -28.23 -14.14 14.16
C GLY A 94 -29.46 -13.60 13.45
N LEU A 95 -30.41 -13.15 14.27
CA LEU A 95 -31.68 -12.56 13.85
C LEU A 95 -31.68 -11.04 14.08
N PRO A 96 -32.59 -10.28 13.45
CA PRO A 96 -32.70 -8.84 13.65
C PRO A 96 -32.87 -8.47 15.12
N GLU A 97 -32.27 -7.37 15.54
CA GLU A 97 -32.41 -6.86 16.91
C GLU A 97 -33.88 -6.62 17.27
N GLY A 98 -34.29 -7.04 18.48
CA GLY A 98 -35.67 -6.92 18.96
C GLY A 98 -36.68 -7.90 18.34
N PHE A 99 -36.26 -8.74 17.39
CA PHE A 99 -37.11 -9.79 16.83
C PHE A 99 -37.06 -11.07 17.67
N GLU A 100 -38.22 -11.48 18.18
CA GLU A 100 -38.40 -12.74 18.91
C GLU A 100 -39.31 -13.69 18.11
N ILE A 101 -38.80 -14.89 17.79
CA ILE A 101 -39.54 -15.87 16.98
C ILE A 101 -40.82 -16.36 17.70
N ARG A 102 -40.80 -16.41 19.03
CA ARG A 102 -41.88 -17.00 19.86
C ARG A 102 -43.03 -16.04 20.14
N THR A 103 -42.83 -14.73 20.06
CA THR A 103 -43.85 -13.73 20.40
C THR A 103 -44.59 -13.29 19.13
N ALA A 104 -45.65 -14.02 18.80
CA ALA A 104 -46.81 -13.47 18.13
C ALA A 104 -48.02 -14.36 18.40
N SER A 105 -48.81 -13.99 19.41
CA SER A 105 -50.18 -14.47 19.61
C SER A 105 -51.17 -13.80 18.63
N GLU A 106 -50.70 -13.11 17.60
CA GLU A 106 -51.56 -12.48 16.60
C GLU A 106 -51.12 -12.93 15.22
N GLY A 107 -52.10 -13.27 14.38
CA GLY A 107 -51.87 -13.94 13.10
C GLY A 107 -50.94 -13.18 12.15
N LEU A 108 -50.53 -13.89 11.10
CA LEU A 108 -49.71 -13.45 9.97
C LEU A 108 -49.80 -11.93 9.67
N ASP A 109 -48.90 -11.14 10.28
CA ASP A 109 -48.82 -9.70 10.07
C ASP A 109 -47.95 -9.39 8.84
N LEU A 110 -48.61 -9.33 7.68
CA LEU A 110 -48.00 -8.97 6.39
C LEU A 110 -47.58 -7.49 6.30
N SER A 111 -47.78 -6.68 7.35
CA SER A 111 -47.38 -5.27 7.37
C SER A 111 -45.96 -5.03 7.91
N HIS A 112 -45.29 -6.09 8.42
CA HIS A 112 -43.95 -5.97 8.96
C HIS A 112 -42.94 -5.63 7.84
N VAL A 113 -42.32 -4.45 7.95
CA VAL A 113 -41.26 -4.00 7.05
C VAL A 113 -39.94 -4.62 7.51
N PRO A 114 -39.19 -5.33 6.65
CA PRO A 114 -37.91 -5.93 7.01
C PRO A 114 -36.96 -4.88 7.59
N GLN A 115 -36.46 -5.10 8.82
CA GLN A 115 -35.52 -4.18 9.42
C GLN A 115 -34.09 -4.49 8.95
N ALA A 116 -33.48 -3.57 8.21
CA ALA A 116 -32.05 -3.59 7.93
C ALA A 116 -31.26 -3.13 9.17
N GLY A 117 -31.24 -3.98 10.20
CA GLY A 117 -30.57 -3.74 11.48
C GLY A 117 -29.42 -4.72 11.74
N PRO A 118 -28.64 -4.50 12.82
CA PRO A 118 -27.64 -5.46 13.28
C PRO A 118 -28.30 -6.81 13.61
N ARG A 119 -27.56 -7.90 13.39
CA ARG A 119 -28.00 -9.26 13.71
C ARG A 119 -27.31 -9.75 14.96
N HIS A 120 -28.05 -10.40 15.84
CA HIS A 120 -27.53 -10.95 17.10
C HIS A 120 -27.59 -12.48 17.08
N PRO A 121 -26.44 -13.16 17.01
CA PRO A 121 -26.36 -14.60 17.19
C PRO A 121 -26.82 -15.05 18.57
N ASP A 122 -27.60 -16.12 18.63
CA ASP A 122 -27.92 -16.85 19.86
C ASP A 122 -27.34 -18.28 19.75
N PHE A 123 -26.10 -18.43 20.19
CA PHE A 123 -25.40 -19.71 20.12
C PHE A 123 -26.01 -20.77 21.04
N HIS A 124 -26.72 -20.40 22.11
CA HIS A 124 -27.36 -21.38 23.00
C HIS A 124 -28.57 -22.02 22.35
N LEU A 125 -29.44 -21.21 21.73
CA LEU A 125 -30.58 -21.73 20.95
C LEU A 125 -30.09 -22.42 19.68
N GLY A 126 -29.06 -21.88 19.03
CA GLY A 126 -28.37 -22.53 17.91
C GLY A 126 -27.89 -23.94 18.27
N LEU A 127 -27.17 -24.08 19.39
CA LEU A 127 -26.66 -25.36 19.89
C LEU A 127 -27.79 -26.35 20.17
N ARG A 128 -28.87 -25.90 20.83
CA ARG A 128 -30.02 -26.75 21.16
C ARG A 128 -30.64 -27.37 19.91
N TRP A 129 -30.92 -26.56 18.90
CA TRP A 129 -31.56 -27.02 17.68
C TRP A 129 -30.59 -27.81 16.78
N ALA A 130 -29.31 -27.42 16.72
CA ALA A 130 -28.27 -28.17 16.02
C ALA A 130 -28.15 -29.57 16.60
N LYS A 131 -28.18 -29.70 17.94
CA LYS A 131 -28.10 -30.99 18.64
C LYS A 131 -29.29 -31.90 18.31
N ILE A 132 -30.52 -31.38 18.33
CA ILE A 132 -31.71 -32.16 17.96
C ILE A 132 -31.57 -32.75 16.55
N ALA A 133 -31.16 -31.92 15.59
CA ALA A 133 -31.00 -32.37 14.20
C ALA A 133 -29.78 -33.30 14.01
N ALA A 134 -28.68 -33.04 14.72
CA ALA A 134 -27.46 -33.84 14.67
C ALA A 134 -27.66 -35.25 15.26
N ASP A 135 -28.37 -35.34 16.39
CA ASP A 135 -28.75 -36.60 17.04
C ASP A 135 -29.72 -37.42 16.17
N ALA A 136 -30.56 -36.75 15.38
CA ALA A 136 -31.42 -37.37 14.36
C ALA A 136 -30.67 -37.82 13.09
N GLY A 137 -29.35 -37.56 13.01
CA GLY A 137 -28.49 -38.05 11.94
C GLY A 137 -28.26 -37.08 10.77
N SER A 138 -28.68 -35.81 10.87
CA SER A 138 -28.42 -34.82 9.82
C SER A 138 -26.92 -34.48 9.74
N PRO A 139 -26.23 -34.77 8.62
CA PRO A 139 -24.79 -34.51 8.49
C PRO A 139 -24.44 -33.02 8.55
N ASP A 140 -25.30 -32.16 7.98
CA ASP A 140 -25.09 -30.71 8.01
C ASP A 140 -25.29 -30.15 9.43
N ALA A 141 -26.24 -30.68 10.20
CA ALA A 141 -26.43 -30.31 11.59
C ALA A 141 -25.27 -30.78 12.48
N GLN A 142 -24.69 -31.96 12.20
CA GLN A 142 -23.49 -32.43 12.89
C GLN A 142 -22.30 -31.50 12.64
N ALA A 143 -22.11 -31.02 11.40
CA ALA A 143 -21.07 -30.04 11.09
C ALA A 143 -21.33 -28.70 11.79
N LEU A 144 -22.57 -28.20 11.77
CA LEU A 144 -22.95 -26.95 12.45
C LEU A 144 -22.77 -27.05 13.98
N LEU A 145 -23.13 -28.17 14.59
CA LEU A 145 -22.91 -28.43 16.00
C LEU A 145 -21.41 -28.38 16.34
N GLY A 146 -20.58 -29.04 15.52
CA GLY A 146 -19.13 -28.94 15.63
C GLY A 146 -18.63 -27.50 15.53
N TYR A 147 -19.17 -26.71 14.60
CA TYR A 147 -18.84 -25.29 14.43
C TYR A 147 -19.16 -24.46 15.67
N ILE A 148 -20.35 -24.62 16.25
CA ILE A 148 -20.75 -23.91 17.47
C ILE A 148 -19.83 -24.28 18.64
N LEU A 149 -19.50 -25.57 18.80
CA LEU A 149 -18.60 -26.03 19.85
C LEU A 149 -17.14 -25.59 19.63
N THR A 150 -16.77 -25.18 18.41
CA THR A 150 -15.42 -24.66 18.09
C THR A 150 -15.36 -23.14 18.27
N ASN A 151 -16.33 -22.41 17.71
CA ASN A 151 -16.27 -20.95 17.53
C ASN A 151 -17.26 -20.16 18.39
N GLY A 152 -18.19 -20.83 19.07
CA GLY A 152 -19.18 -20.21 19.94
C GLY A 152 -18.57 -19.52 21.18
N PRO A 153 -19.41 -18.98 22.07
CA PRO A 153 -18.96 -18.37 23.33
C PRO A 153 -18.25 -19.40 24.21
N GLU A 154 -17.37 -18.91 25.10
CA GLU A 154 -16.42 -19.74 25.86
C GLU A 154 -17.07 -20.87 26.66
N ASP A 155 -18.26 -20.61 27.22
CA ASP A 155 -19.03 -21.56 28.01
C ASP A 155 -19.60 -22.73 27.19
N LEU A 156 -19.71 -22.58 25.86
CA LEU A 156 -20.15 -23.63 24.94
C LEU A 156 -18.99 -24.35 24.25
N ARG A 157 -17.75 -23.87 24.38
CA ARG A 157 -16.61 -24.44 23.63
C ARG A 157 -16.21 -25.80 24.17
N ASP A 158 -16.17 -26.79 23.28
CA ASP A 158 -15.66 -28.13 23.54
C ASP A 158 -15.06 -28.69 22.25
N LEU A 159 -13.74 -28.53 22.09
CA LEU A 159 -13.02 -28.95 20.88
C LEU A 159 -13.05 -30.48 20.68
N THR A 160 -13.10 -31.25 21.78
CA THR A 160 -13.13 -32.71 21.72
C THR A 160 -14.46 -33.20 21.18
N GLN A 161 -15.57 -32.66 21.69
CA GLN A 161 -16.89 -32.96 21.14
C GLN A 161 -17.06 -32.41 19.74
N ALA A 162 -16.56 -31.20 19.47
CA ALA A 162 -16.60 -30.62 18.12
C ALA A 162 -15.97 -31.57 17.10
N ARG A 163 -14.78 -32.11 17.43
CA ARG A 163 -14.07 -33.07 16.57
C ARG A 163 -14.91 -34.32 16.28
N SER A 164 -15.48 -34.92 17.32
CA SER A 164 -16.33 -36.11 17.19
C SER A 164 -17.53 -35.88 16.25
N TRP A 165 -18.14 -34.68 16.32
CA TRP A 165 -19.25 -34.32 15.44
C TRP A 165 -18.81 -34.07 14.00
N TYR A 166 -17.68 -33.41 13.79
CA TYR A 166 -17.11 -33.26 12.45
C TYR A 166 -16.77 -34.62 11.82
N ASP A 167 -16.20 -35.56 12.59
CA ASP A 167 -15.87 -36.90 12.08
C ASP A 167 -17.12 -37.68 11.67
N ARG A 168 -18.22 -37.59 12.44
CA ARG A 168 -19.53 -38.18 12.06
C ARG A 168 -20.09 -37.56 10.78
N SER A 169 -20.06 -36.24 10.69
CA SER A 169 -20.52 -35.49 9.52
C SER A 169 -19.71 -35.84 8.27
N ALA A 170 -18.38 -35.90 8.40
CA ALA A 170 -17.47 -36.29 7.32
C ALA A 170 -17.65 -37.76 6.90
N ALA A 171 -17.88 -38.67 7.84
CA ALA A 171 -18.18 -40.08 7.54
C ALA A 171 -19.48 -40.24 6.73
N ALA A 172 -20.44 -39.33 6.90
CA ALA A 172 -21.65 -39.25 6.09
C ALA A 172 -21.45 -38.52 4.73
N GLY A 173 -20.22 -38.09 4.40
CA GLY A 173 -19.88 -37.43 3.15
C GLY A 173 -20.19 -35.94 3.09
N CYS A 174 -20.52 -35.30 4.22
CA CYS A 174 -20.79 -33.86 4.25
C CYS A 174 -19.51 -33.05 4.05
N SER A 175 -19.55 -32.09 3.12
CA SER A 175 -18.41 -31.24 2.80
C SER A 175 -18.03 -30.31 3.95
N GLN A 176 -19.01 -29.80 4.70
CA GLN A 176 -18.76 -28.96 5.88
C GLN A 176 -18.14 -29.78 7.01
N GLY A 177 -18.57 -31.04 7.19
CA GLY A 177 -17.93 -31.99 8.11
C GLY A 177 -16.46 -32.20 7.77
N HIS A 178 -16.15 -32.52 6.50
CA HIS A 178 -14.77 -32.66 6.05
C HIS A 178 -13.93 -31.39 6.26
N LEU A 179 -14.49 -30.20 6.01
CA LEU A 179 -13.80 -28.94 6.28
C LEU A 179 -13.50 -28.77 7.79
N GLY A 180 -14.46 -29.04 8.67
CA GLY A 180 -14.27 -29.00 10.12
C GLY A 180 -13.18 -29.97 10.59
N VAL A 181 -13.21 -31.21 10.11
CA VAL A 181 -12.16 -32.21 10.37
C VAL A 181 -10.78 -31.70 9.92
N ALA A 182 -10.68 -31.16 8.71
CA ALA A 182 -9.41 -30.64 8.22
C ALA A 182 -8.88 -29.48 9.07
N LEU A 183 -9.73 -28.53 9.44
CA LEU A 183 -9.34 -27.38 10.26
C LEU A 183 -8.88 -27.80 11.66
N SER A 184 -9.54 -28.78 12.30
CA SER A 184 -9.07 -29.32 13.58
C SER A 184 -7.70 -30.00 13.44
N ILE A 185 -7.47 -30.78 12.36
CA ILE A 185 -6.14 -31.38 12.12
C ILE A 185 -5.09 -30.29 11.94
N LEU A 186 -5.36 -29.27 11.11
CA LEU A 186 -4.42 -28.18 10.86
C LEU A 186 -4.07 -27.38 12.11
N HIS A 187 -5.00 -27.25 13.05
CA HIS A 187 -4.76 -26.58 14.33
C HIS A 187 -3.78 -27.35 15.23
N GLU A 188 -3.84 -28.68 15.20
CA GLU A 188 -3.05 -29.58 16.04
C GLU A 188 -1.85 -30.22 15.30
N ALA A 189 -1.64 -29.86 14.03
CA ALA A 189 -0.67 -30.53 13.17
C ALA A 189 0.77 -30.34 13.67
N HIS A 190 1.49 -31.46 13.81
CA HIS A 190 2.90 -31.48 14.19
C HIS A 190 3.78 -32.26 13.21
N SER A 191 3.16 -32.92 12.22
CA SER A 191 3.85 -33.75 11.23
C SER A 191 3.31 -33.54 9.82
N ASP A 192 4.10 -33.91 8.81
CA ASP A 192 3.66 -33.93 7.41
C ASP A 192 2.53 -34.95 7.16
N GLU A 193 2.42 -35.98 8.00
CA GLU A 193 1.33 -36.96 7.92
C GLU A 193 -0.01 -36.34 8.33
N ASP A 194 -0.02 -35.51 9.38
CA ASP A 194 -1.21 -34.74 9.79
C ASP A 194 -1.64 -33.80 8.67
N LEU A 195 -0.69 -33.06 8.08
CA LEU A 195 -0.96 -32.16 6.97
C LEU A 195 -1.49 -32.93 5.75
N SER A 196 -0.96 -34.11 5.46
CA SER A 196 -1.45 -35.00 4.39
C SER A 196 -2.86 -35.51 4.67
N ALA A 197 -3.20 -35.80 5.93
CA ALA A 197 -4.55 -36.15 6.35
C ALA A 197 -5.51 -34.96 6.17
N ALA A 198 -5.13 -33.76 6.60
CA ALA A 198 -5.91 -32.54 6.39
C ALA A 198 -6.18 -32.29 4.90
N ALA A 199 -5.16 -32.42 4.04
CA ALA A 199 -5.30 -32.25 2.59
C ALA A 199 -6.33 -33.20 1.97
N ARG A 200 -6.38 -34.46 2.44
CA ARG A 200 -7.40 -35.44 2.00
C ARG A 200 -8.81 -34.99 2.37
N HIS A 201 -9.00 -34.52 3.60
CA HIS A 201 -10.30 -33.98 4.04
C HIS A 201 -10.68 -32.71 3.27
N LEU A 202 -9.76 -31.78 3.06
CA LEU A 202 -10.04 -30.59 2.22
C LEU A 202 -10.42 -30.97 0.79
N THR A 203 -9.75 -31.98 0.20
CA THR A 203 -10.08 -32.46 -1.14
C THR A 203 -11.47 -33.07 -1.21
N ALA A 204 -11.95 -33.69 -0.12
CA ALA A 204 -13.34 -34.13 -0.04
C ALA A 204 -14.30 -32.93 0.12
N ALA A 205 -13.92 -31.93 0.92
CA ALA A 205 -14.72 -30.72 1.14
C ALA A 205 -14.91 -29.86 -0.11
N THR A 206 -13.96 -29.85 -1.05
CA THR A 206 -14.12 -29.11 -2.32
C THR A 206 -15.21 -29.66 -3.23
N LYS A 207 -15.62 -30.94 -3.07
CA LYS A 207 -16.74 -31.52 -3.82
C LYS A 207 -18.06 -30.79 -3.58
N GLY A 208 -18.25 -30.24 -2.37
CA GLY A 208 -19.39 -29.39 -2.02
C GLY A 208 -19.24 -27.92 -2.45
N GLY A 209 -18.17 -27.57 -3.17
CA GLY A 209 -17.98 -26.21 -3.66
C GLY A 209 -17.56 -25.21 -2.57
N LEU A 210 -16.97 -25.64 -1.46
CA LEU A 210 -16.59 -24.75 -0.36
C LEU A 210 -15.36 -23.90 -0.70
N GLY A 211 -15.55 -22.58 -0.88
CA GLY A 211 -14.47 -21.65 -1.27
C GLY A 211 -13.27 -21.67 -0.33
N THR A 212 -13.51 -21.78 0.98
CA THR A 212 -12.47 -21.89 2.02
C THR A 212 -11.61 -23.14 1.87
N ALA A 213 -12.21 -24.28 1.49
CA ALA A 213 -11.46 -25.51 1.25
C ALA A 213 -10.53 -25.38 0.03
N PHE A 214 -11.02 -24.74 -1.05
CA PHE A 214 -10.19 -24.43 -2.21
C PHE A 214 -9.01 -23.51 -1.84
N ASP A 215 -9.26 -22.44 -1.07
CA ASP A 215 -8.23 -21.48 -0.65
C ASP A 215 -7.13 -22.12 0.21
N ILE A 216 -7.52 -22.96 1.18
CA ILE A 216 -6.55 -23.68 2.04
C ILE A 216 -5.73 -24.68 1.21
N LEU A 217 -6.36 -25.46 0.32
CA LEU A 217 -5.64 -26.37 -0.57
C LEU A 217 -4.69 -25.63 -1.51
N GLY A 218 -5.10 -24.47 -2.02
CA GLY A 218 -4.25 -23.60 -2.83
C GLY A 218 -2.94 -23.27 -2.10
N ARG A 219 -3.05 -22.83 -0.84
CA ARG A 219 -1.88 -22.56 0.02
C ARG A 219 -1.03 -23.81 0.26
N MET A 220 -1.65 -24.95 0.54
CA MET A 220 -0.91 -26.21 0.80
C MET A 220 -0.12 -26.67 -0.44
N TYR A 221 -0.70 -26.60 -1.64
CA TYR A 221 -0.01 -26.92 -2.89
C TYR A 221 1.08 -25.90 -3.25
N GLU A 222 0.88 -24.64 -2.87
CA GLU A 222 1.86 -23.57 -3.07
C GLU A 222 3.10 -23.74 -2.20
N SER A 223 2.91 -24.06 -0.90
CA SER A 223 3.99 -24.27 0.06
C SER A 223 4.58 -25.68 -0.01
N GLY A 224 3.84 -26.66 -0.52
CA GLY A 224 4.19 -28.09 -0.44
C GLY A 224 3.93 -28.71 0.93
N SER A 225 3.00 -28.16 1.71
CA SER A 225 2.69 -28.62 3.07
C SER A 225 1.69 -29.78 3.03
N GLY A 226 2.10 -31.00 3.39
CA GLY A 226 1.24 -32.20 3.36
C GLY A 226 0.84 -32.68 1.95
N VAL A 227 1.31 -32.01 0.91
CA VAL A 227 1.13 -32.39 -0.51
C VAL A 227 2.39 -32.03 -1.28
N PRO A 228 2.75 -32.76 -2.35
CA PRO A 228 3.83 -32.34 -3.22
C PRO A 228 3.56 -30.94 -3.78
N ARG A 229 4.56 -30.05 -3.69
CA ARG A 229 4.46 -28.68 -4.19
C ARG A 229 4.11 -28.67 -5.67
N ASP A 230 3.01 -28.02 -6.03
CA ASP A 230 2.49 -27.93 -7.40
C ASP A 230 1.80 -26.58 -7.60
N LEU A 231 2.52 -25.65 -8.23
CA LEU A 231 2.03 -24.28 -8.44
C LEU A 231 0.88 -24.22 -9.45
N GLY A 232 0.79 -25.18 -10.37
CA GLY A 232 -0.32 -25.27 -11.33
C GLY A 232 -1.62 -25.66 -10.65
N LYS A 233 -1.57 -26.66 -9.76
CA LYS A 233 -2.71 -27.00 -8.90
C LYS A 233 -3.06 -25.87 -7.96
N ALA A 234 -2.07 -25.23 -7.33
CA ALA A 234 -2.31 -24.08 -6.46
C ALA A 234 -3.08 -22.98 -7.19
N ALA A 235 -2.65 -22.59 -8.40
CA ALA A 235 -3.34 -21.59 -9.23
C ALA A 235 -4.78 -21.99 -9.55
N SER A 236 -5.03 -23.27 -9.86
CA SER A 236 -6.38 -23.79 -10.13
C SER A 236 -7.27 -23.75 -8.88
N TYR A 237 -6.74 -24.10 -7.71
CA TYR A 237 -7.47 -24.01 -6.44
C TYR A 237 -7.78 -22.55 -6.06
N PHE A 238 -6.80 -21.64 -6.17
CA PHE A 238 -7.05 -20.22 -5.92
C PHE A 238 -8.04 -19.61 -6.91
N HIS A 239 -8.01 -20.00 -8.18
CA HIS A 239 -9.02 -19.56 -9.15
C HIS A 239 -10.44 -19.98 -8.73
N GLN A 240 -10.63 -21.24 -8.33
CA GLN A 240 -11.93 -21.75 -7.89
C GLN A 240 -12.41 -21.10 -6.58
N ALA A 241 -11.50 -20.80 -5.66
CA ALA A 241 -11.79 -20.02 -4.46
C ALA A 241 -12.15 -18.57 -4.77
N ALA A 242 -11.45 -17.94 -5.72
CA ALA A 242 -11.67 -16.57 -6.16
C ALA A 242 -13.06 -16.39 -6.82
N GLU A 243 -13.51 -17.37 -7.60
CA GLU A 243 -14.87 -17.42 -8.16
C GLU A 243 -15.96 -17.52 -7.09
N ARG A 244 -15.62 -18.04 -5.92
CA ARG A 244 -16.49 -18.14 -4.74
C ARG A 244 -16.33 -16.95 -3.78
N ASN A 245 -15.80 -15.85 -4.30
CA ASN A 245 -15.62 -14.58 -3.61
C ASN A 245 -14.71 -14.63 -2.36
N ILE A 246 -13.76 -15.57 -2.32
CA ILE A 246 -12.70 -15.55 -1.31
C ILE A 246 -11.68 -14.48 -1.68
N VAL A 247 -11.68 -13.36 -0.95
CA VAL A 247 -10.88 -12.16 -1.24
C VAL A 247 -9.38 -12.45 -1.30
N THR A 248 -8.86 -13.21 -0.33
CA THR A 248 -7.45 -13.62 -0.29
C THR A 248 -7.05 -14.45 -1.51
N ALA A 249 -7.94 -15.30 -2.00
CA ALA A 249 -7.70 -16.10 -3.20
C ALA A 249 -7.81 -15.27 -4.49
N GLN A 250 -8.68 -14.25 -4.54
CA GLN A 250 -8.72 -13.28 -5.64
C GLN A 250 -7.38 -12.55 -5.75
N ALA A 251 -6.86 -12.06 -4.62
CA ALA A 251 -5.56 -11.40 -4.56
C ALA A 251 -4.42 -12.35 -4.99
N ARG A 252 -4.38 -13.56 -4.41
CA ARG A 252 -3.32 -14.53 -4.71
C ARG A 252 -3.33 -15.01 -6.16
N TYR A 253 -4.51 -15.31 -6.71
CA TYR A 253 -4.63 -15.72 -8.10
C TYR A 253 -4.27 -14.57 -9.07
N GLY A 254 -4.66 -13.33 -8.72
CA GLY A 254 -4.23 -12.13 -9.44
C GLY A 254 -2.71 -12.01 -9.52
N LEU A 255 -2.01 -12.16 -8.38
CA LEU A 255 -0.55 -12.15 -8.31
C LEU A 255 0.09 -13.27 -9.15
N MET A 256 -0.41 -14.50 -9.05
CA MET A 256 0.10 -15.62 -9.86
C MET A 256 -0.01 -15.36 -11.36
N LEU A 257 -1.08 -14.70 -11.80
CA LEU A 257 -1.25 -14.27 -13.20
C LEU A 257 -0.31 -13.12 -13.60
N LEU A 258 0.05 -12.21 -12.69
CA LEU A 258 1.04 -11.15 -12.98
C LEU A 258 2.45 -11.70 -13.14
N GLU A 259 2.82 -12.62 -12.26
CA GLU A 259 4.18 -13.17 -12.18
C GLU A 259 4.39 -14.30 -13.19
N GLY A 260 3.31 -14.95 -13.64
CA GLY A 260 3.39 -16.18 -14.43
C GLY A 260 3.73 -17.42 -13.59
N THR A 261 3.39 -17.38 -12.30
CA THR A 261 3.70 -18.45 -11.32
C THR A 261 2.59 -19.49 -11.34
N GLY A 262 2.86 -20.72 -11.81
CA GLY A 262 1.85 -21.80 -11.87
C GLY A 262 0.77 -21.62 -12.95
N THR A 263 0.73 -20.48 -13.62
CA THR A 263 -0.14 -20.17 -14.76
C THR A 263 0.65 -19.28 -15.73
N PRO A 264 0.38 -19.32 -17.05
CA PRO A 264 0.91 -18.33 -17.97
C PRO A 264 0.56 -16.91 -17.52
N ARG A 265 1.50 -15.98 -17.75
CA ARG A 265 1.33 -14.56 -17.44
C ARG A 265 0.15 -13.98 -18.20
N HIS A 266 -0.72 -13.24 -17.51
CA HIS A 266 -1.88 -12.60 -18.12
C HIS A 266 -2.34 -11.34 -17.37
N TYR A 267 -1.82 -10.18 -17.75
CA TYR A 267 -2.07 -8.91 -17.05
C TYR A 267 -3.54 -8.52 -16.94
N GLY A 268 -4.31 -8.52 -18.04
CA GLY A 268 -5.71 -8.08 -17.97
C GLY A 268 -6.59 -8.92 -17.02
N ARG A 269 -6.34 -10.24 -16.95
CA ARG A 269 -7.01 -11.12 -15.99
C ARG A 269 -6.52 -10.89 -14.57
N ALA A 270 -5.22 -10.69 -14.39
CA ALA A 270 -4.66 -10.36 -13.10
C ALA A 270 -5.25 -9.08 -12.52
N GLU A 271 -5.27 -8.02 -13.32
CA GLU A 271 -5.87 -6.74 -12.99
C GLU A 271 -7.35 -6.92 -12.61
N THR A 272 -8.11 -7.71 -13.36
CA THR A 272 -9.51 -8.00 -13.04
C THR A 272 -9.68 -8.64 -11.66
N TRP A 273 -8.85 -9.63 -11.31
CA TRP A 273 -8.93 -10.29 -10.00
C TRP A 273 -8.47 -9.40 -8.86
N LEU A 274 -7.40 -8.62 -9.06
CA LEU A 274 -6.93 -7.65 -8.07
C LEU A 274 -7.95 -6.53 -7.86
N LYS A 275 -8.63 -6.06 -8.91
CA LYS A 275 -9.72 -5.06 -8.79
C LYS A 275 -10.86 -5.59 -7.93
N ARG A 276 -11.23 -6.86 -8.08
CA ARG A 276 -12.23 -7.52 -7.24
C ARG A 276 -11.78 -7.64 -5.78
N ALA A 277 -10.54 -8.06 -5.56
CA ALA A 277 -9.97 -8.15 -4.21
C ALA A 277 -9.95 -6.77 -3.51
N ALA A 278 -9.45 -5.75 -4.21
CA ALA A 278 -9.39 -4.38 -3.72
C ALA A 278 -10.78 -3.80 -3.42
N ALA A 279 -11.77 -4.03 -4.29
CA ALA A 279 -13.15 -3.60 -4.06
C ALA A 279 -13.80 -4.28 -2.84
N ASN A 280 -13.32 -5.48 -2.48
CA ASN A 280 -13.74 -6.22 -1.28
C ASN A 280 -12.84 -5.95 -0.06
N GLY A 281 -12.01 -4.89 -0.09
CA GLY A 281 -11.22 -4.44 1.06
C GLY A 281 -9.77 -4.95 1.12
N ASP A 282 -9.26 -5.63 0.09
CA ASP A 282 -7.84 -6.03 0.07
C ASP A 282 -6.92 -4.85 -0.24
N THR A 283 -6.34 -4.28 0.81
CA THR A 283 -5.49 -3.09 0.72
C THR A 283 -4.22 -3.33 -0.10
N GLN A 284 -3.65 -4.53 -0.04
CA GLN A 284 -2.44 -4.89 -0.78
C GLN A 284 -2.71 -4.93 -2.28
N SER A 285 -3.83 -5.52 -2.72
CA SER A 285 -4.26 -5.50 -4.12
C SER A 285 -4.50 -4.08 -4.62
N ALA A 286 -5.06 -3.19 -3.79
CA ALA A 286 -5.22 -1.78 -4.14
C ALA A 286 -3.86 -1.09 -4.36
N ALA A 287 -2.88 -1.29 -3.46
CA ALA A 287 -1.53 -0.74 -3.64
C ALA A 287 -0.85 -1.28 -4.90
N LEU A 288 -0.92 -2.60 -5.13
CA LEU A 288 -0.36 -3.25 -6.31
C LEU A 288 -1.01 -2.77 -7.62
N LEU A 289 -2.32 -2.54 -7.64
CA LEU A 289 -2.99 -1.92 -8.79
C LEU A 289 -2.45 -0.51 -9.05
N GLY A 290 -2.18 0.26 -8.01
CA GLY A 290 -1.50 1.55 -8.10
C GLY A 290 -0.15 1.44 -8.79
N ASP A 291 0.69 0.48 -8.38
CA ASP A 291 2.01 0.22 -8.96
C ASP A 291 1.93 -0.25 -10.42
N LEU A 292 0.98 -1.14 -10.74
CA LEU A 292 0.78 -1.63 -12.10
C LEU A 292 0.36 -0.51 -13.05
N CYS A 293 -0.54 0.36 -12.59
CA CYS A 293 -0.97 1.53 -13.35
C CYS A 293 0.18 2.54 -13.49
N ALA A 294 1.02 2.73 -12.45
CA ALA A 294 2.14 3.66 -12.50
C ALA A 294 3.28 3.21 -13.42
N ASN A 295 3.57 1.90 -13.43
CA ASN A 295 4.66 1.35 -14.24
C ASN A 295 4.23 1.05 -15.67
N GLY A 296 2.92 0.84 -15.91
CA GLY A 296 2.37 0.60 -17.24
C GLY A 296 2.85 -0.70 -17.87
N GLY A 297 2.52 -1.85 -17.27
CA GLY A 297 2.98 -3.20 -17.67
C GLY A 297 3.06 -3.47 -19.19
N ASP A 298 2.01 -4.06 -19.78
CA ASP A 298 1.91 -4.22 -21.25
C ASP A 298 1.16 -3.04 -21.92
N LEU A 299 0.64 -2.11 -21.11
CA LEU A 299 -0.10 -0.93 -21.51
C LEU A 299 0.62 0.31 -20.98
N PRO A 300 0.61 1.46 -21.67
CA PRO A 300 1.26 2.67 -21.17
C PRO A 300 0.83 3.05 -19.73
N PRO A 301 1.73 3.65 -18.94
CA PRO A 301 1.41 4.14 -17.60
C PRO A 301 0.14 5.00 -17.54
N ASN A 302 -0.71 4.76 -16.54
CA ASN A 302 -1.90 5.53 -16.25
C ASN A 302 -1.84 6.06 -14.82
N LEU A 303 -1.20 7.22 -14.65
CA LEU A 303 -0.99 7.84 -13.34
C LEU A 303 -2.29 8.36 -12.70
N VAL A 304 -3.33 8.65 -13.50
CA VAL A 304 -4.65 9.05 -12.99
C VAL A 304 -5.34 7.87 -12.31
N GLU A 305 -5.29 6.69 -12.92
CA GLU A 305 -5.85 5.47 -12.32
C GLU A 305 -4.99 4.99 -11.14
N SER A 306 -3.67 5.11 -11.25
CA SER A 306 -2.74 4.84 -10.16
C SER A 306 -3.08 5.63 -8.90
N ALA A 307 -3.29 6.95 -9.02
CA ALA A 307 -3.67 7.81 -7.90
C ALA A 307 -4.96 7.36 -7.20
N LYS A 308 -5.94 6.83 -7.93
CA LYS A 308 -7.20 6.31 -7.35
C LYS A 308 -6.95 5.07 -6.51
N TRP A 309 -6.16 4.13 -7.03
CA TRP A 309 -5.84 2.88 -6.33
C TRP A 309 -4.94 3.12 -5.12
N TYR A 310 -3.94 3.99 -5.25
CA TYR A 310 -3.13 4.41 -4.11
C TYR A 310 -3.96 5.10 -3.05
N ARG A 311 -4.92 5.96 -3.42
CA ARG A 311 -5.82 6.60 -2.45
C ARG A 311 -6.63 5.56 -1.67
N LEU A 312 -7.22 4.59 -2.36
CA LEU A 312 -7.99 3.51 -1.71
C LEU A 312 -7.13 2.73 -0.69
N ALA A 313 -5.85 2.46 -1.02
CA ALA A 313 -4.93 1.79 -0.12
C ALA A 313 -4.45 2.71 1.03
N ALA A 314 -4.18 3.97 0.74
CA ALA A 314 -3.68 4.96 1.69
C ALA A 314 -4.72 5.33 2.76
N GLU A 315 -6.01 5.41 2.38
CA GLU A 315 -7.13 5.59 3.32
C GLU A 315 -7.23 4.45 4.35
N GLN A 316 -6.73 3.26 3.98
CA GLN A 316 -6.59 2.10 4.87
C GLN A 316 -5.20 2.02 5.53
N LYS A 317 -4.46 3.15 5.57
CA LYS A 317 -3.14 3.32 6.20
C LYS A 317 -2.02 2.48 5.59
N HIS A 318 -2.11 2.14 4.30
CA HIS A 318 -1.01 1.49 3.59
C HIS A 318 0.14 2.49 3.34
N ALA A 319 1.25 2.32 4.07
CA ALA A 319 2.40 3.23 4.05
C ALA A 319 2.95 3.53 2.64
N GLY A 320 3.30 2.49 1.88
CA GLY A 320 3.89 2.66 0.54
C GLY A 320 2.97 3.39 -0.45
N ALA A 321 1.70 3.00 -0.51
CA ALA A 321 0.68 3.67 -1.32
C ALA A 321 0.46 5.14 -0.91
N ALA A 322 0.42 5.43 0.39
CA ALA A 322 0.30 6.81 0.88
C ALA A 322 1.51 7.65 0.44
N ARG A 323 2.74 7.12 0.57
CA ARG A 323 3.95 7.82 0.10
C ARG A 323 3.94 8.02 -1.42
N ALA A 324 3.58 6.98 -2.19
CA ALA A 324 3.46 7.07 -3.65
C ALA A 324 2.44 8.13 -4.07
N LEU A 325 1.28 8.17 -3.40
CA LEU A 325 0.27 9.21 -3.65
C LEU A 325 0.79 10.61 -3.31
N GLY A 326 1.52 10.76 -2.20
CA GLY A 326 2.20 12.00 -1.84
C GLY A 326 3.15 12.50 -2.94
N LEU A 327 3.95 11.60 -3.53
CA LEU A 327 4.83 11.93 -4.65
C LEU A 327 4.07 12.35 -5.93
N LEU A 328 2.92 11.73 -6.22
CA LEU A 328 2.08 12.15 -7.35
C LEU A 328 1.57 13.58 -7.17
N TYR A 329 1.10 13.94 -5.96
CA TYR A 329 0.69 15.30 -5.63
C TYR A 329 1.84 16.31 -5.61
N LEU A 330 3.02 15.88 -5.16
CA LEU A 330 4.21 16.73 -5.14
C LEU A 330 4.68 17.09 -6.54
N THR A 331 4.61 16.14 -7.47
CA THR A 331 5.10 16.29 -8.84
C THR A 331 4.02 16.78 -9.82
N GLY A 332 2.74 16.70 -9.47
CA GLY A 332 1.63 17.00 -10.38
C GLY A 332 1.42 15.93 -11.46
N ASN A 333 1.93 14.72 -11.23
CA ASN A 333 1.84 13.63 -12.20
C ASN A 333 0.55 12.84 -11.98
N GLY A 334 -0.36 12.86 -12.96
CA GLY A 334 -1.66 12.17 -12.87
C GLY A 334 -2.69 12.82 -11.93
N VAL A 335 -2.30 13.89 -11.23
CA VAL A 335 -3.14 14.70 -10.34
C VAL A 335 -2.72 16.17 -10.44
N HIS A 336 -3.54 17.11 -9.96
CA HIS A 336 -3.12 18.51 -9.84
C HIS A 336 -2.02 18.61 -8.77
N GLN A 337 -0.95 19.35 -9.06
CA GLN A 337 0.14 19.56 -8.13
C GLN A 337 -0.37 20.29 -6.88
N ASP A 338 -0.13 19.71 -5.71
CA ASP A 338 -0.58 20.26 -4.43
C ASP A 338 0.36 19.81 -3.29
N PRO A 339 1.31 20.66 -2.87
CA PRO A 339 2.24 20.33 -1.79
C PRO A 339 1.58 20.10 -0.43
N ASP A 340 0.45 20.72 -0.12
CA ASP A 340 -0.23 20.52 1.17
C ASP A 340 -0.94 19.16 1.19
N VAL A 341 -1.54 18.74 0.07
CA VAL A 341 -2.08 17.37 -0.06
C VAL A 341 -0.96 16.33 -0.08
N ALA A 342 0.18 16.63 -0.69
CA ALA A 342 1.35 15.76 -0.61
C ALA A 342 1.84 15.58 0.84
N ALA A 343 1.94 16.68 1.59
CA ALA A 343 2.32 16.67 3.00
C ALA A 343 1.35 15.84 3.86
N HIS A 344 0.04 15.93 3.60
CA HIS A 344 -0.96 15.09 4.24
C HIS A 344 -0.70 13.58 4.00
N TRP A 345 -0.45 13.17 2.76
CA TRP A 345 -0.21 11.76 2.45
C TRP A 345 1.13 11.25 2.97
N PHE A 346 2.18 12.09 2.94
CA PHE A 346 3.45 11.73 3.58
C PHE A 346 3.28 11.56 5.09
N LYS A 347 2.49 12.43 5.76
CA LYS A 347 2.12 12.22 7.17
C LYS A 347 1.45 10.87 7.39
N VAL A 348 0.47 10.48 6.57
CA VAL A 348 -0.18 9.17 6.70
C VAL A 348 0.82 8.02 6.56
N ALA A 349 1.71 8.07 5.57
CA ALA A 349 2.75 7.06 5.37
C ALA A 349 3.75 7.00 6.54
N SER A 350 4.14 8.17 7.02
CA SER A 350 5.02 8.43 8.15
C SER A 350 4.42 7.87 9.46
N GLU A 351 3.12 8.08 9.73
CA GLU A 351 2.40 7.50 10.87
C GLU A 351 2.27 5.98 10.78
N ALA A 352 2.27 5.43 9.56
CA ALA A 352 2.32 4.00 9.29
C ALA A 352 3.74 3.40 9.36
N GLY A 353 4.77 4.22 9.67
CA GLY A 353 6.14 3.78 9.92
C GLY A 353 7.10 3.87 8.73
N ASP A 354 6.76 4.59 7.66
CA ASP A 354 7.69 4.83 6.54
C ASP A 354 8.69 5.95 6.87
N ALA A 355 9.95 5.56 7.11
CA ALA A 355 11.04 6.49 7.42
C ALA A 355 11.41 7.43 6.27
N HIS A 356 11.18 7.05 5.02
CA HIS A 356 11.39 7.96 3.90
C HIS A 356 10.29 9.02 3.86
N ALA A 357 9.05 8.64 4.20
CA ALA A 357 7.96 9.58 4.29
C ALA A 357 8.16 10.60 5.42
N ASP A 358 8.84 10.25 6.51
CA ASP A 358 9.27 11.22 7.54
C ASP A 358 10.15 12.32 6.92
N ALA A 359 11.15 11.94 6.12
CA ALA A 359 12.04 12.88 5.44
C ALA A 359 11.30 13.73 4.39
N ASP A 360 10.46 13.10 3.56
CA ASP A 360 9.66 13.76 2.53
C ASP A 360 8.70 14.79 3.17
N PHE A 361 8.07 14.45 4.30
CA PHE A 361 7.22 15.36 5.06
C PHE A 361 8.00 16.53 5.67
N GLY A 362 9.16 16.26 6.30
CA GLY A 362 10.03 17.31 6.86
C GLY A 362 10.52 18.31 5.80
N ASN A 363 10.90 17.82 4.62
CA ASN A 363 11.33 18.66 3.50
C ASN A 363 10.19 19.56 2.99
N LEU A 364 8.95 19.08 2.98
CA LEU A 364 7.81 19.91 2.61
C LEU A 364 7.51 21.00 3.63
N ILE A 365 7.61 20.71 4.92
CA ILE A 365 7.48 21.73 5.97
C ILE A 365 8.54 22.82 5.78
N LEU A 366 9.78 22.44 5.47
CA LEU A 366 10.87 23.37 5.14
C LEU A 366 10.56 24.23 3.91
N ALA A 367 9.93 23.64 2.89
CA ALA A 367 9.52 24.33 1.67
C ALA A 367 8.27 25.20 1.85
N GLY A 368 7.68 25.25 3.05
CA GLY A 368 6.55 26.11 3.40
C GLY A 368 5.18 25.42 3.41
N ALA A 369 5.12 24.09 3.33
CA ALA A 369 3.86 23.35 3.49
C ALA A 369 3.30 23.51 4.92
N SER A 370 1.98 23.49 5.02
CA SER A 370 1.30 23.66 6.29
C SER A 370 1.44 22.42 7.18
N ALA A 371 1.84 22.61 8.43
CA ALA A 371 1.84 21.56 9.46
C ALA A 371 1.56 22.16 10.84
N THR A 372 0.71 21.48 11.60
CA THR A 372 0.34 21.82 12.97
C THR A 372 1.52 21.62 13.94
N PRO A 373 1.50 22.27 15.12
CA PRO A 373 2.52 22.07 16.15
C PRO A 373 2.65 20.60 16.57
N ASP A 374 1.53 19.88 16.70
CA ASP A 374 1.53 18.48 17.11
C ASP A 374 2.17 17.57 16.04
N GLU A 375 1.91 17.83 14.76
CA GLU A 375 2.53 17.10 13.64
C GLU A 375 4.05 17.30 13.60
N LYS A 376 4.48 18.53 13.84
CA LYS A 376 5.90 18.90 13.96
C LYS A 376 6.56 18.18 15.12
N GLN A 377 5.92 18.17 16.29
CA GLN A 377 6.43 17.48 17.48
C GLN A 377 6.48 15.95 17.27
N ALA A 378 5.47 15.37 16.63
CA ALA A 378 5.44 13.94 16.32
C ALA A 378 6.54 13.55 15.31
N LEU A 379 6.82 14.38 14.31
CA LEU A 379 7.94 14.20 13.39
C LEU A 379 9.28 14.27 14.12
N HIS A 380 9.47 15.26 14.99
CA HIS A 380 10.68 15.39 15.82
C HIS A 380 10.94 14.14 16.66
N ALA A 381 9.93 13.67 17.41
CA ALA A 381 10.05 12.50 18.28
C ALA A 381 10.41 11.22 17.50
N ARG A 382 9.98 11.11 16.24
CA ARG A 382 10.36 9.97 15.37
C ARG A 382 11.80 10.05 14.90
N PHE A 383 12.26 11.22 14.46
CA PHE A 383 13.67 11.40 14.12
C PHE A 383 14.59 11.19 15.33
N GLU A 384 14.22 11.70 16.51
CA GLU A 384 14.93 11.46 17.77
C GLU A 384 15.02 9.98 18.09
N LYS A 385 13.90 9.26 18.08
CA LYS A 385 13.88 7.82 18.32
C LYS A 385 14.71 7.04 17.30
N ALA A 386 14.72 7.43 16.03
CA ALA A 386 15.53 6.79 15.00
C ALA A 386 17.03 7.05 15.26
N ALA A 387 17.39 8.32 15.50
CA ALA A 387 18.75 8.75 15.78
C ALA A 387 19.34 8.10 17.05
N GLU A 388 18.53 7.95 18.11
CA GLU A 388 18.91 7.25 19.35
C GLU A 388 19.18 5.76 19.14
N LYS A 389 18.52 5.13 18.17
CA LYS A 389 18.79 3.74 17.75
C LYS A 389 20.00 3.60 16.83
N GLY A 390 20.68 4.71 16.51
CA GLY A 390 21.85 4.73 15.63
C GLY A 390 21.53 4.90 14.14
N ASP A 391 20.30 5.27 13.78
CA ASP A 391 20.00 5.64 12.39
C ASP A 391 20.64 6.99 12.05
N LEU A 392 21.65 6.96 11.17
CA LEU A 392 22.40 8.16 10.77
C LEU A 392 21.56 9.11 9.90
N VAL A 393 20.60 8.60 9.13
CA VAL A 393 19.68 9.44 8.34
C VAL A 393 18.68 10.12 9.27
N GLY A 394 18.16 9.39 10.27
CA GLY A 394 17.36 9.97 11.35
C GLY A 394 18.11 11.07 12.12
N ALA A 395 19.39 10.82 12.45
CA ALA A 395 20.25 11.82 13.10
C ALA A 395 20.49 13.05 12.21
N TYR A 396 20.70 12.87 10.90
CA TYR A 396 20.83 13.97 9.95
C TYR A 396 19.56 14.82 9.92
N ASN A 397 18.40 14.18 9.75
CA ASN A 397 17.11 14.87 9.69
C ASN A 397 16.79 15.62 10.99
N LEU A 398 17.13 15.04 12.15
CA LEU A 398 17.01 15.72 13.43
C LEU A 398 17.93 16.95 13.54
N GLY A 399 19.17 16.82 13.07
CA GLY A 399 20.12 17.93 12.99
C GLY A 399 19.59 19.07 12.13
N VAL A 400 18.97 18.76 10.98
CA VAL A 400 18.30 19.74 10.11
C VAL A 400 17.10 20.37 10.83
N CYS A 401 16.29 19.58 11.53
CA CYS A 401 15.15 20.09 12.30
C CYS A 401 15.57 21.15 13.32
N PHE A 402 16.66 20.91 14.06
CA PHE A 402 17.21 21.89 15.00
C PHE A 402 17.89 23.08 14.30
N ALA A 403 18.55 22.88 13.16
CA ALA A 403 19.20 23.98 12.44
C ALA A 403 18.18 24.97 11.84
N GLU A 404 17.08 24.45 11.30
CA GLU A 404 16.09 25.24 10.57
C GLU A 404 14.79 25.51 11.36
N GLY A 405 14.60 24.89 12.52
CA GLY A 405 13.39 25.07 13.32
C GLY A 405 12.16 24.44 12.66
N VAL A 406 12.36 23.34 11.92
CA VAL A 406 11.30 22.62 11.19
C VAL A 406 10.21 22.16 12.13
N THR A 407 10.63 21.60 13.26
CA THR A 407 9.76 20.95 14.23
C THR A 407 9.68 21.69 15.57
N GLY A 408 10.22 22.91 15.66
CA GLY A 408 10.35 23.65 16.91
C GLY A 408 11.25 24.87 16.80
N THR A 409 11.87 25.27 17.91
CA THR A 409 12.81 26.39 17.92
C THR A 409 14.19 25.95 17.42
N LYS A 410 14.88 26.85 16.70
CA LYS A 410 16.26 26.60 16.27
C LYS A 410 17.18 26.39 17.47
N ASP A 411 17.99 25.33 17.45
CA ASP A 411 19.04 25.05 18.43
C ASP A 411 20.32 24.62 17.72
N GLY A 412 21.28 25.54 17.61
CA GLY A 412 22.55 25.26 16.95
C GLY A 412 23.36 24.16 17.64
N ARG A 413 23.27 24.01 18.97
CA ARG A 413 24.08 23.03 19.71
C ARG A 413 23.58 21.62 19.47
N GLU A 414 22.27 21.40 19.58
CA GLU A 414 21.68 20.11 19.26
C GLU A 414 21.81 19.80 17.76
N ALA A 415 21.64 20.79 16.88
CA ALA A 415 21.90 20.63 15.46
C ALA A 415 23.32 20.09 15.20
N ALA A 416 24.34 20.71 15.79
CA ALA A 416 25.73 20.31 15.59
C ALA A 416 26.01 18.92 16.18
N ARG A 417 25.45 18.62 17.36
CA ARG A 417 25.59 17.31 18.02
C ARG A 417 25.04 16.17 17.16
N TRP A 418 23.86 16.34 16.58
CA TRP A 418 23.25 15.32 15.72
C TRP A 418 23.88 15.26 14.34
N MET A 419 24.27 16.41 13.76
CA MET A 419 25.02 16.46 12.50
C MET A 419 26.39 15.76 12.64
N GLN A 420 27.07 15.93 13.78
CA GLN A 420 28.31 15.23 14.09
C GLN A 420 28.12 13.70 14.08
N LYS A 421 27.07 13.21 14.76
CA LYS A 421 26.75 11.77 14.77
C LYS A 421 26.46 11.26 13.36
N ALA A 422 25.65 12.00 12.60
CA ALA A 422 25.31 11.62 11.23
C ALA A 422 26.50 11.63 10.27
N ALA A 423 27.50 12.49 10.51
CA ALA A 423 28.70 12.62 9.68
C ALA A 423 29.54 11.32 9.59
N ASP A 424 29.35 10.37 10.51
CA ASP A 424 30.02 9.06 10.45
C ASP A 424 29.63 8.23 9.21
N GLY A 425 28.49 8.51 8.56
CA GLY A 425 28.05 7.77 7.38
C GLY A 425 27.18 8.54 6.38
N VAL A 426 26.72 9.75 6.70
CA VAL A 426 25.91 10.58 5.81
C VAL A 426 26.76 11.70 5.22
N VAL A 427 26.99 11.66 3.90
CA VAL A 427 27.84 12.62 3.16
C VAL A 427 27.36 14.07 3.35
N ASN A 428 26.05 14.31 3.28
CA ASN A 428 25.50 15.64 3.53
C ASN A 428 25.80 16.14 4.95
N ALA A 429 25.73 15.25 5.95
CA ALA A 429 26.04 15.61 7.33
C ALA A 429 27.52 15.94 7.52
N GLN A 430 28.44 15.26 6.81
CA GLN A 430 29.87 15.59 6.82
C GLN A 430 30.10 17.02 6.34
N TYR A 431 29.51 17.39 5.21
CA TYR A 431 29.62 18.75 4.68
C TYR A 431 29.02 19.79 5.63
N TRP A 432 27.78 19.57 6.09
CA TRP A 432 27.08 20.53 6.95
C TRP A 432 27.71 20.64 8.34
N TYR A 433 28.16 19.54 8.95
CA TYR A 433 28.88 19.60 10.20
C TYR A 433 30.22 20.33 10.05
N GLY A 434 30.94 20.09 8.94
CA GLY A 434 32.12 20.86 8.59
C GLY A 434 31.82 22.36 8.50
N ARG A 435 30.71 22.76 7.86
CA ARG A 435 30.29 24.18 7.78
C ARG A 435 30.02 24.76 9.17
N MET A 436 29.33 24.02 10.03
CA MET A 436 29.04 24.44 11.39
C MET A 436 30.31 24.65 12.22
N LEU A 437 31.32 23.78 12.06
CA LEU A 437 32.64 23.92 12.69
C LEU A 437 33.42 25.11 12.13
N LEU A 438 33.30 25.42 10.84
CA LEU A 438 34.00 26.55 10.25
C LEU A 438 33.41 27.89 10.74
N GLU A 439 32.10 27.95 10.88
CA GLU A 439 31.36 29.18 11.20
C GLU A 439 31.08 29.35 12.70
N GLY A 440 31.35 28.34 13.52
CA GLY A 440 31.04 28.34 14.95
C GLY A 440 29.55 28.25 15.27
N ARG A 441 28.74 27.65 14.38
CA ARG A 441 27.28 27.53 14.61
C ARG A 441 27.02 26.40 15.60
N GLY A 442 26.80 26.74 16.87
CA GLY A 442 26.43 25.77 17.91
C GLY A 442 27.57 24.88 18.42
N VAL A 443 28.76 24.98 17.83
CA VAL A 443 30.01 24.36 18.27
C VAL A 443 31.12 25.40 18.28
N GLN A 444 32.18 25.15 19.05
CA GLN A 444 33.37 25.99 18.98
C GLN A 444 33.98 25.89 17.58
N PRO A 445 34.38 27.01 16.97
CA PRO A 445 35.03 26.97 15.67
C PRO A 445 36.27 26.07 15.70
N ASP A 446 36.33 25.12 14.78
CA ASP A 446 37.51 24.29 14.54
C ASP A 446 37.70 24.14 13.02
N PRO A 447 38.42 25.07 12.38
CA PRO A 447 38.67 25.02 10.94
C PRO A 447 39.42 23.75 10.51
N THR A 448 40.26 23.16 11.37
CA THR A 448 41.01 21.96 11.02
C THR A 448 40.08 20.75 10.94
N GLN A 449 39.19 20.59 11.93
CA GLN A 449 38.19 19.54 11.90
C GLN A 449 37.10 19.80 10.84
N ALA A 450 36.78 21.08 10.57
CA ALA A 450 35.88 21.45 9.48
C ALA A 450 36.40 20.95 8.13
N LEU A 451 37.67 21.25 7.82
CA LEU A 451 38.31 20.79 6.59
C LEU A 451 38.30 19.27 6.48
N TYR A 452 38.62 18.55 7.57
CA TYR A 452 38.60 17.08 7.58
C TYR A 452 37.24 16.50 7.17
N TRP A 453 36.14 17.02 7.73
CA TRP A 453 34.80 16.53 7.38
C TRP A 453 34.36 16.94 5.98
N MET A 454 34.66 18.16 5.54
CA MET A 454 34.36 18.60 4.18
C MET A 454 35.19 17.84 3.13
N GLU A 455 36.46 17.50 3.42
CA GLU A 455 37.29 16.66 2.55
C GLU A 455 36.70 15.27 2.39
N LYS A 456 36.24 14.64 3.47
CA LYS A 456 35.50 13.37 3.39
C LYS A 456 34.28 13.47 2.47
N ALA A 457 33.49 14.54 2.59
CA ALA A 457 32.33 14.75 1.73
C ALA A 457 32.74 14.97 0.25
N ALA A 458 33.83 15.71 0.02
CA ALA A 458 34.37 15.97 -1.30
C ALA A 458 34.92 14.70 -1.97
N ASP A 459 35.60 13.84 -1.20
CA ASP A 459 36.10 12.53 -1.63
C ASP A 459 34.96 11.56 -1.96
N ALA A 460 33.84 11.66 -1.25
CA ALA A 460 32.59 10.95 -1.56
C ALA A 460 31.85 11.50 -2.80
N GLY A 461 32.34 12.57 -3.42
CA GLY A 461 31.83 13.10 -4.68
C GLY A 461 30.83 14.25 -4.56
N MET A 462 30.60 14.81 -3.36
CA MET A 462 29.70 15.96 -3.20
C MET A 462 30.31 17.21 -3.83
N ALA A 463 29.68 17.74 -4.88
CA ALA A 463 30.23 18.83 -5.68
C ALA A 463 30.40 20.12 -4.87
N GLU A 464 29.45 20.44 -3.99
CA GLU A 464 29.49 21.61 -3.10
C GLU A 464 30.68 21.52 -2.12
N ALA A 465 30.94 20.31 -1.59
CA ALA A 465 32.08 20.07 -0.73
C ALA A 465 33.40 20.20 -1.50
N GLN A 466 33.48 19.65 -2.72
CA GLN A 466 34.65 19.79 -3.59
C GLN A 466 34.99 21.26 -3.87
N VAL A 467 33.98 22.07 -4.23
CA VAL A 467 34.15 23.51 -4.48
C VAL A 467 34.58 24.25 -3.22
N THR A 468 33.96 23.96 -2.08
CA THR A 468 34.26 24.63 -0.81
C THR A 468 35.68 24.31 -0.34
N VAL A 469 36.06 23.03 -0.32
CA VAL A 469 37.41 22.58 0.05
C VAL A 469 38.45 23.17 -0.88
N ALA A 470 38.20 23.14 -2.20
CA ALA A 470 39.13 23.73 -3.17
C ALA A 470 39.34 25.22 -2.90
N GLY A 471 38.30 25.98 -2.58
CA GLY A 471 38.41 27.40 -2.21
C GLY A 471 39.30 27.63 -1.00
N LEU A 472 39.08 26.85 0.07
CA LEU A 472 39.88 26.90 1.31
C LEU A 472 41.35 26.55 1.09
N LEU A 473 41.65 25.70 0.11
CA LEU A 473 43.01 25.32 -0.26
C LEU A 473 43.69 26.35 -1.18
N VAL A 474 42.91 27.11 -1.95
CA VAL A 474 43.45 28.21 -2.78
C VAL A 474 43.80 29.42 -1.91
N ASP A 475 42.91 29.84 -1.02
CA ASP A 475 43.13 31.04 -0.20
C ASP A 475 44.05 30.79 1.01
N GLY A 476 44.27 29.52 1.38
CA GLY A 476 45.05 29.14 2.56
C GLY A 476 44.37 29.54 3.88
N SER A 477 43.04 29.72 3.87
CA SER A 477 42.23 30.19 5.00
C SER A 477 42.35 29.30 6.25
N ILE A 478 42.80 28.06 6.10
CA ILE A 478 42.97 27.10 7.19
C ILE A 478 44.47 26.85 7.42
N ASN A 479 44.98 27.39 8.53
CA ASN A 479 46.36 27.25 8.97
C ASN A 479 47.43 27.81 8.00
N GLY A 480 47.04 28.68 7.05
CA GLY A 480 47.97 29.34 6.12
C GLY A 480 48.59 28.41 5.08
N ARG A 481 48.09 27.18 4.92
CA ARG A 481 48.61 26.20 3.96
C ARG A 481 47.76 26.21 2.70
N GLN A 482 48.37 26.59 1.59
CA GLN A 482 47.78 26.48 0.26
C GLN A 482 48.14 25.12 -0.36
N ASP A 483 47.20 24.54 -1.11
CA ASP A 483 47.43 23.34 -1.92
C ASP A 483 46.71 23.51 -3.27
N HIS A 484 47.38 24.26 -4.16
CA HIS A 484 46.84 24.59 -5.47
C HIS A 484 46.66 23.35 -6.36
N GLU A 485 47.49 22.31 -6.22
CA GLU A 485 47.34 21.08 -7.02
C GLU A 485 46.10 20.28 -6.61
N LYS A 486 45.87 20.13 -5.30
CA LYS A 486 44.67 19.47 -4.78
C LYS A 486 43.42 20.28 -5.10
N ALA A 487 43.47 21.61 -4.94
CA ALA A 487 42.36 22.48 -5.32
C ALA A 487 42.01 22.37 -6.81
N LEU A 488 43.00 22.38 -7.70
CA LEU A 488 42.81 22.21 -9.14
C LEU A 488 42.13 20.86 -9.45
N THR A 489 42.52 19.80 -8.76
CA THR A 489 41.93 18.46 -8.91
C THR A 489 40.46 18.43 -8.46
N LEU A 490 40.15 19.05 -7.32
CA LEU A 490 38.79 19.12 -6.79
C LEU A 490 37.88 19.98 -7.68
N TYR A 491 38.34 21.17 -8.11
CA TYR A 491 37.59 21.98 -9.06
C TYR A 491 37.37 21.28 -10.39
N ARG A 492 38.34 20.50 -10.87
CA ARG A 492 38.16 19.69 -12.09
C ARG A 492 37.05 18.67 -11.94
N LYS A 493 37.04 17.89 -10.85
CA LYS A 493 35.98 16.90 -10.56
C LYS A 493 34.59 17.56 -10.51
N ALA A 494 34.45 18.67 -9.78
CA ALA A 494 33.18 19.39 -9.67
C ALA A 494 32.75 20.04 -10.99
N ALA A 495 33.69 20.57 -11.78
CA ALA A 495 33.40 21.13 -13.10
C ALA A 495 32.94 20.06 -14.09
N GLU A 496 33.55 18.87 -14.06
CA GLU A 496 33.17 17.73 -14.88
C GLU A 496 31.79 17.15 -14.50
N SER A 497 31.38 17.24 -13.23
CA SER A 497 30.01 16.92 -12.80
C SER A 497 28.99 18.02 -13.13
N GLY A 498 29.43 19.13 -13.72
CA GLY A 498 28.56 20.19 -14.23
C GLY A 498 28.41 21.39 -13.32
N ASN A 499 29.13 21.47 -12.19
CA ASN A 499 29.11 22.63 -11.30
C ASN A 499 29.72 23.85 -11.99
N VAL A 500 28.92 24.92 -12.13
CA VAL A 500 29.27 26.11 -12.92
C VAL A 500 30.34 26.97 -12.22
N ASP A 501 30.28 27.09 -10.90
CA ASP A 501 31.27 27.86 -10.13
C ASP A 501 32.63 27.17 -10.15
N ALA A 502 32.64 25.83 -10.07
CA ALA A 502 33.84 25.03 -10.24
C ALA A 502 34.48 25.23 -11.63
N MET A 503 33.68 25.31 -12.70
CA MET A 503 34.19 25.58 -14.05
C MET A 503 34.90 26.94 -14.11
N PHE A 504 34.31 27.97 -13.49
CA PHE A 504 34.93 29.30 -13.41
C PHE A 504 36.23 29.27 -12.60
N SER A 505 36.22 28.68 -11.40
CA SER A 505 37.41 28.61 -10.55
C SER A 505 38.53 27.77 -11.17
N LEU A 506 38.19 26.66 -11.83
CA LEU A 506 39.15 25.86 -12.58
C LEU A 506 39.81 26.66 -13.71
N ALA A 507 39.01 27.46 -14.43
CA ALA A 507 39.51 28.33 -15.48
C ALA A 507 40.44 29.42 -14.93
N ALA A 508 40.08 30.03 -13.79
CA ALA A 508 40.91 31.00 -13.10
C ALA A 508 42.26 30.39 -12.68
N MET A 509 42.26 29.17 -12.13
CA MET A 509 43.50 28.48 -11.73
C MET A 509 44.44 28.22 -12.92
N TYR A 510 43.91 27.82 -14.08
CA TYR A 510 44.71 27.68 -15.30
C TYR A 510 45.17 29.03 -15.89
N GLY A 511 44.50 30.12 -15.54
CA GLY A 511 44.80 31.46 -16.05
C GLY A 511 46.07 32.09 -15.47
N GLY A 512 46.57 31.57 -14.34
CA GLY A 512 47.80 32.01 -13.68
C GLY A 512 47.57 32.62 -12.30
N GLY A 513 48.66 32.93 -11.60
CA GLY A 513 48.63 33.48 -10.24
C GLY A 513 48.56 32.44 -9.11
N HIS A 514 48.73 31.16 -9.43
CA HIS A 514 48.75 30.03 -8.49
C HIS A 514 49.98 29.16 -8.73
N ASP A 515 50.34 28.33 -7.76
CA ASP A 515 51.49 27.38 -7.84
C ASP A 515 51.17 26.15 -8.71
N VAL A 516 50.47 26.35 -9.83
CA VAL A 516 50.19 25.33 -10.85
C VAL A 516 50.58 25.88 -12.21
N PRO A 517 51.05 25.03 -13.16
CA PRO A 517 51.43 25.50 -14.48
C PRO A 517 50.28 26.20 -15.21
N GLU A 518 50.53 27.40 -15.71
CA GLU A 518 49.58 28.15 -16.54
C GLU A 518 49.20 27.36 -17.80
N ASN A 519 47.90 27.34 -18.12
CA ASN A 519 47.38 26.77 -19.35
C ASN A 519 46.21 27.60 -19.87
N ARG A 520 46.54 28.75 -20.49
CA ARG A 520 45.55 29.71 -20.98
C ARG A 520 44.56 29.14 -22.01
N PRO A 521 44.93 28.19 -22.90
CA PRO A 521 43.95 27.48 -23.72
C PRO A 521 42.92 26.69 -22.90
N GLN A 522 43.35 25.98 -21.85
CA GLN A 522 42.41 25.30 -20.94
C GLN A 522 41.56 26.30 -20.14
N ALA A 523 42.16 27.41 -19.67
CA ALA A 523 41.42 28.48 -19.01
C ALA A 523 40.29 29.01 -19.90
N GLN A 524 40.58 29.35 -21.16
CA GLN A 524 39.59 29.84 -22.12
C GLN A 524 38.48 28.81 -22.37
N LEU A 525 38.84 27.53 -22.50
CA LEU A 525 37.86 26.45 -22.69
C LEU A 525 36.87 26.36 -21.52
N TRP A 526 37.37 26.39 -20.28
CA TRP A 526 36.52 26.30 -19.10
C TRP A 526 35.73 27.58 -18.82
N PHE A 527 36.30 28.76 -19.07
CA PHE A 527 35.54 30.01 -19.07
C PHE A 527 34.38 29.95 -20.08
N ARG A 528 34.61 29.42 -21.29
CA ARG A 528 33.55 29.24 -22.29
C ARG A 528 32.44 28.33 -21.81
N LYS A 529 32.76 27.17 -21.21
CA LYS A 529 31.75 26.27 -20.64
C LYS A 529 30.91 26.93 -19.53
N ALA A 530 31.56 27.64 -18.60
CA ALA A 530 30.85 28.35 -17.52
C ALA A 530 30.00 29.51 -18.06
N ALA A 531 30.53 30.28 -19.00
CA ALA A 531 29.86 31.43 -19.63
C ALA A 531 28.59 31.03 -20.38
N GLN A 532 28.63 29.90 -21.12
CA GLN A 532 27.49 29.32 -21.81
C GLN A 532 26.38 28.87 -20.86
N ARG A 533 26.72 28.53 -19.61
CA ARG A 533 25.77 28.19 -18.54
C ARG A 533 25.37 29.39 -17.69
N GLY A 534 25.71 30.60 -18.12
CA GLY A 534 25.21 31.85 -17.55
C GLY A 534 26.12 32.51 -16.51
N ASN A 535 27.29 31.97 -16.16
CA ASN A 535 28.15 32.58 -15.16
C ASN A 535 28.71 33.93 -15.64
N GLY A 536 28.29 35.03 -15.02
CA GLY A 536 28.66 36.39 -15.43
C GLY A 536 30.16 36.71 -15.35
N LEU A 537 30.86 36.21 -14.32
CA LEU A 537 32.31 36.40 -14.20
C LEU A 537 33.07 35.63 -15.30
N ALA A 538 32.62 34.42 -15.63
CA ALA A 538 33.19 33.65 -16.74
C ALA A 538 32.94 34.32 -18.10
N GLN A 539 31.78 34.94 -18.30
CA GLN A 539 31.48 35.72 -19.51
C GLN A 539 32.43 36.91 -19.64
N MET A 540 32.66 37.65 -18.55
CA MET A 540 33.63 38.76 -18.53
C MET A 540 35.04 38.27 -18.83
N MET A 541 35.49 37.20 -18.16
CA MET A 541 36.83 36.65 -18.36
C MET A 541 37.03 36.06 -19.76
N LEU A 542 36.04 35.37 -20.32
CA LEU A 542 36.09 34.87 -21.70
C LEU A 542 36.21 36.02 -22.70
N GLY A 543 35.41 37.09 -22.50
CA GLY A 543 35.48 38.31 -23.28
C GLY A 543 36.89 38.90 -23.29
N ARG A 544 37.49 39.07 -22.11
CA ARG A 544 38.88 39.53 -21.95
C ARG A 544 39.88 38.61 -22.66
N TYR A 545 39.73 37.29 -22.54
CA TYR A 545 40.61 36.31 -23.18
C TYR A 545 40.59 36.42 -24.72
N LEU A 546 39.40 36.60 -25.31
CA LEU A 546 39.20 36.72 -26.75
C LEU A 546 39.67 38.08 -27.28
N VAL A 547 39.36 39.18 -26.60
CA VAL A 547 39.79 40.52 -27.02
C VAL A 547 41.31 40.66 -26.98
N ARG A 548 41.95 40.22 -25.89
CA ARG A 548 43.40 40.40 -25.67
C ARG A 548 44.25 39.25 -26.20
N GLY A 549 43.63 38.20 -26.74
CA GLY A 549 44.34 37.04 -27.28
C GLY A 549 45.14 36.26 -26.24
N LEU A 550 44.65 36.18 -25.00
CA LEU A 550 45.40 35.57 -23.88
C LEU A 550 45.69 34.08 -24.10
N ALA A 551 44.87 33.40 -24.91
CA ALA A 551 45.08 32.01 -25.31
C ALA A 551 45.77 31.86 -26.69
N GLY A 552 46.33 32.94 -27.24
CA GLY A 552 47.10 32.94 -28.50
C GLY A 552 46.32 33.34 -29.75
N VAL A 553 44.98 33.42 -29.70
CA VAL A 553 44.12 33.87 -30.81
C VAL A 553 43.21 34.98 -30.32
N THR A 554 43.16 36.08 -31.07
CA THR A 554 42.22 37.19 -30.82
C THR A 554 40.92 36.98 -31.58
N ASP A 555 39.80 37.25 -30.92
CA ASP A 555 38.48 37.39 -31.53
C ASP A 555 37.70 38.51 -30.81
N PRO A 556 37.94 39.77 -31.19
CA PRO A 556 37.29 40.92 -30.54
C PRO A 556 35.77 40.93 -30.73
N VAL A 557 35.25 40.32 -31.80
CA VAL A 557 33.81 40.28 -32.11
C VAL A 557 33.11 39.32 -31.15
N GLU A 558 33.58 38.07 -31.03
CA GLU A 558 33.06 37.14 -30.03
C GLU A 558 33.29 37.68 -28.61
N GLY A 559 34.45 38.29 -28.37
CA GLY A 559 34.81 38.90 -27.10
C GLY A 559 33.80 39.96 -26.64
N ARG A 560 33.42 40.89 -27.52
CA ARG A 560 32.41 41.92 -27.24
C ARG A 560 31.06 41.30 -26.85
N ILE A 561 30.61 40.25 -27.56
CA ILE A 561 29.32 39.59 -27.26
C ILE A 561 29.29 39.06 -25.83
N TRP A 562 30.39 38.44 -25.37
CA TRP A 562 30.47 37.91 -24.02
C TRP A 562 30.57 39.01 -22.96
N LEU A 563 31.30 40.09 -23.23
CA LEU A 563 31.36 41.25 -22.33
C LEU A 563 29.99 41.93 -22.18
N GLU A 564 29.23 42.11 -23.27
CA GLU A 564 27.87 42.68 -23.21
C GLU A 564 26.92 41.80 -22.38
N ARG A 565 27.04 40.46 -22.48
CA ARG A 565 26.28 39.54 -21.62
C ARG A 565 26.65 39.68 -20.15
N ALA A 566 27.94 39.84 -19.84
CA ALA A 566 28.39 40.07 -18.47
C ALA A 566 27.91 41.44 -17.94
N LYS A 567 27.92 42.48 -18.78
CA LYS A 567 27.38 43.81 -18.46
C LYS A 567 25.88 43.76 -18.18
N ALA A 568 25.10 43.00 -18.96
CA ALA A 568 23.68 42.80 -18.71
C ALA A 568 23.40 42.12 -17.34
N GLN A 569 24.40 41.45 -16.76
CA GLN A 569 24.36 40.89 -15.41
C GLN A 569 24.96 41.83 -14.34
N ASN A 570 25.21 43.10 -14.68
CA ASN A 570 25.80 44.13 -13.81
C ASN A 570 27.24 43.83 -13.35
N ILE A 571 28.04 43.10 -14.13
CA ILE A 571 29.46 42.90 -13.86
C ILE A 571 30.24 44.15 -14.29
N ARG A 572 30.59 45.01 -13.32
CA ARG A 572 31.23 46.32 -13.55
C ARG A 572 32.50 46.26 -14.39
N ASP A 573 33.34 45.25 -14.17
CA ASP A 573 34.60 45.10 -14.90
C ASP A 573 34.38 44.88 -16.41
N ALA A 574 33.22 44.37 -16.81
CA ALA A 574 32.90 44.18 -18.23
C ALA A 574 32.66 45.52 -18.95
N GLU A 575 32.14 46.54 -18.27
CA GLU A 575 31.96 47.88 -18.85
C GLU A 575 33.32 48.54 -19.15
N ALA A 576 34.28 48.38 -18.24
CA ALA A 576 35.63 48.89 -18.44
C ALA A 576 36.34 48.19 -19.62
N GLU A 577 36.20 46.87 -19.76
CA GLU A 577 36.77 46.14 -20.90
C GLU A 577 36.11 46.54 -22.24
N LEU A 578 34.80 46.81 -22.25
CA LEU A 578 34.09 47.30 -23.44
C LEU A 578 34.57 48.70 -23.84
N ALA A 579 34.71 49.62 -22.89
CA ALA A 579 35.22 50.96 -23.15
C ALA A 579 36.64 50.93 -23.74
N LEU A 580 37.53 50.10 -23.17
CA LEU A 580 38.88 49.91 -23.71
C LEU A 580 38.88 49.31 -25.13
N LEU A 581 37.91 48.44 -25.43
CA LEU A 581 37.75 47.86 -26.77
C LEU A 581 37.26 48.91 -27.78
N ASP A 582 36.36 49.80 -27.37
CA ASP A 582 35.86 50.92 -28.19
C ASP A 582 36.98 51.94 -28.48
N GLU A 583 37.78 52.30 -27.47
CA GLU A 583 38.93 53.21 -27.63
C GLU A 583 40.03 52.65 -28.54
N ALA A 584 40.17 51.32 -28.61
CA ALA A 584 41.14 50.64 -29.46
C ALA A 584 40.73 50.57 -30.95
N GLN A 585 39.49 50.94 -31.29
CA GLN A 585 39.03 51.12 -32.67
C GLN A 585 38.98 52.63 -32.97
N PRO A 586 40.07 53.27 -33.44
CA PRO A 586 39.97 54.65 -33.89
C PRO A 586 39.03 54.70 -35.10
N ASP A 587 38.09 55.65 -35.07
CA ASP A 587 37.08 55.92 -36.10
C ASP A 587 37.63 55.66 -37.51
N GLY A 588 37.18 54.53 -38.08
CA GLY A 588 37.42 54.17 -39.46
C GLY A 588 36.12 54.34 -40.23
N ASP A 589 36.12 55.37 -41.08
CA ASP A 589 35.19 55.70 -42.16
C ASP A 589 34.08 56.74 -41.82
N ASP A 590 34.48 58.03 -41.94
CA ASP A 590 33.64 59.14 -42.43
C ASP A 590 33.26 58.94 -43.92
#